data_AF-A0A6G3ZY16-F1
#
_entry.id   AF-A0A6G3ZY16-F1
#
_cell.length_a   1.000
_cell.length_b   1.000
_cell.length_c   1.000
_cell.angle_alpha   90.00
_cell.angle_beta   90.00
_cell.angle_gamma   90.00
#
_symmetry.space_group_name_H-M   'P 1'
#
loop_
_entity.id
_entity.type
_entity.pdbx_description
1 polymer ?
#
loop_
_entity_poly.entity_id
_entity_poly.type
_entity_poly.pdbx_seq_one_letter_code
_entity_poly.pdbx_strand_id
1 'polypeptide(L)'
;MLWIVIVLLLFIFQTATILIGEYRRPSKTVAWLLVMFIFPVIGFIMYYFLAKEYSQRKLLRRKGPHRLAVTKNQLMLQLRLLEGSADSSFCKLYEEPRLCGLLHNIPGSPITPNNQVEVLADVDSAYASILAAIDQAQRHIHFEFYTIRHDQTGKRFQEALIRKAKEGVQVRIIYDGIGSYHLSSRYIHKFKQAGIEIHPFLPPLIAFFDKRMNYRNHRKIVVVDGLVGFTGGINIGDEYLGGDPKLGFWRDTHLKLLGDAVYYLQQTFLTDWLFVSGNRLADDTLFPEHAEAAASMVQVISSGPDAHWDAIQEMFFAGIIAAKTRVFLTTPYFIPDPSIAMALKTAVISGVDVRIILPYKADSRIVQYASRSYLSELMQAGVRFYLYKKGFIHAKVMLIDHLMGTVGTANMDMRSFFSNFELNAVMFNEDVIKRLEADFFQDLKECEELKLAEFEKRSRVEKGKEVIARMLSPLF
;
A
#
# COMPACT_ATOMS: atom_id res chain seq x y z
N MET A 1 8.90 47.56 20.65
CA MET A 1 7.81 46.91 21.41
C MET A 1 6.63 46.52 20.53
N LEU A 2 6.05 47.43 19.72
CA LEU A 2 4.92 47.08 18.84
C LEU A 2 5.21 45.91 17.87
N TRP A 3 6.41 45.85 17.28
CA TRP A 3 6.78 44.75 16.37
C TRP A 3 6.85 43.38 17.08
N ILE A 4 7.25 43.32 18.35
CA ILE A 4 7.28 42.08 19.15
C ILE A 4 5.85 41.59 19.38
N VAL A 5 4.93 42.51 19.70
CA VAL A 5 3.51 42.20 19.86
C VAL A 5 2.92 41.66 18.56
N ILE A 6 3.25 42.26 17.42
CA ILE A 6 2.81 41.79 16.09
C ILE A 6 3.32 40.37 15.81
N VAL A 7 4.60 40.10 16.08
CA VAL A 7 5.21 38.77 15.89
C VAL A 7 4.55 37.72 16.80
N LEU A 8 4.30 38.06 18.06
CA LEU A 8 3.61 37.16 19.01
C LEU A 8 2.18 36.88 18.58
N LEU A 9 1.43 37.90 18.15
CA LEU A 9 0.05 37.72 17.65
C LEU A 9 0.02 36.85 16.39
N LEU A 10 0.98 37.03 15.47
CA LEU A 10 1.16 36.16 14.31
C LEU A 10 1.43 34.71 14.73
N PHE A 11 2.34 34.49 15.68
CA PHE A 11 2.66 33.14 16.16
C PHE A 11 1.47 32.47 16.86
N ILE A 12 0.71 33.22 17.67
CA ILE A 12 -0.53 32.74 18.31
C ILE A 12 -1.57 32.39 17.25
N PHE A 13 -1.75 33.24 16.24
CA PHE A 13 -2.67 32.99 15.13
C PHE A 13 -2.29 31.72 14.35
N GLN A 14 -1.01 31.54 14.04
CA GLN A 14 -0.49 30.35 13.35
C GLN A 14 -0.74 29.10 14.19
N THR A 15 -0.39 29.14 15.48
CA THR A 15 -0.60 28.05 16.46
C THR A 15 -2.07 27.67 16.56
N ALA A 16 -2.96 28.66 16.73
CA ALA A 16 -4.40 28.45 16.79
C ALA A 16 -4.94 27.85 15.49
N THR A 17 -4.43 28.29 14.33
CA THR A 17 -4.83 27.74 13.02
C THR A 17 -4.46 26.26 12.90
N ILE A 18 -3.28 25.84 13.40
CA ILE A 18 -2.86 24.43 13.42
C ILE A 18 -3.72 23.63 14.40
N LEU A 19 -3.89 24.11 15.62
CA LEU A 19 -4.71 23.44 16.66
C LEU A 19 -6.15 23.22 16.21
N ILE A 20 -6.79 24.25 15.64
CA ILE A 20 -8.18 24.17 15.16
C ILE A 20 -8.28 23.32 13.89
N GLY A 21 -7.30 23.41 12.99
CA GLY A 21 -7.29 22.64 11.74
C GLY A 21 -7.12 21.14 11.95
N GLU A 22 -6.24 20.74 12.87
CA GLU A 22 -5.84 19.35 13.12
C GLU A 22 -6.44 18.74 14.40
N TYR A 23 -7.45 19.37 15.00
CA TYR A 23 -7.99 18.97 16.32
C TYR A 23 -8.39 17.49 16.45
N ARG A 24 -8.75 16.82 15.35
CA ARG A 24 -9.13 15.39 15.31
C ARG A 24 -7.95 14.43 15.33
N ARG A 25 -6.72 14.91 15.07
CA ARG A 25 -5.50 14.09 15.03
C ARG A 25 -4.40 14.79 15.84
N PRO A 26 -4.43 14.68 17.18
CA PRO A 26 -3.48 15.35 18.06
C PRO A 26 -2.02 15.10 17.69
N SER A 27 -1.70 13.90 17.20
CA SER A 27 -0.35 13.56 16.75
C SER A 27 0.11 14.41 15.56
N LYS A 28 -0.74 14.64 14.54
CA LYS A 28 -0.44 15.53 13.40
C LYS A 28 -0.30 16.98 13.86
N THR A 29 -1.15 17.42 14.78
CA THR A 29 -1.06 18.76 15.38
C THR A 29 0.30 18.99 16.03
N VAL A 30 0.76 18.05 16.85
CA VAL A 30 2.07 18.15 17.52
C VAL A 30 3.20 18.20 16.50
N ALA A 31 3.15 17.39 15.44
CA ALA A 31 4.16 17.40 14.37
C ALA A 31 4.26 18.78 13.70
N TRP A 32 3.12 19.36 13.33
CA TRP A 32 3.07 20.68 12.68
C TRP A 32 3.45 21.83 13.61
N LEU A 33 3.05 21.75 14.88
CA LEU A 33 3.49 22.72 15.90
C LEU A 33 5.00 22.66 16.12
N LEU A 34 5.61 21.46 16.11
CA LEU A 34 7.06 21.32 16.21
C LEU A 34 7.78 21.94 15.01
N VAL A 35 7.33 21.66 13.78
CA VAL A 35 7.92 22.23 12.56
C VAL A 35 7.78 23.75 12.56
N MET A 36 6.62 24.27 12.93
CA MET A 36 6.38 25.71 13.07
C MET A 36 7.23 26.32 14.20
N PHE A 37 7.42 25.64 15.32
CA PHE A 37 8.25 26.17 16.41
C PHE A 37 9.72 26.33 15.99
N ILE A 38 10.27 25.34 15.26
CA ILE A 38 11.66 25.38 14.76
C ILE A 38 11.80 26.36 13.59
N PHE A 39 10.80 26.41 12.70
CA PHE A 39 10.79 27.26 11.52
C PHE A 39 9.46 28.05 11.43
N PRO A 40 9.29 29.17 12.15
CA PRO A 40 7.99 29.85 12.27
C PRO A 40 7.35 30.25 10.94
N VAL A 41 8.13 30.81 10.02
CA VAL A 41 7.62 31.25 8.72
C VAL A 41 7.46 30.05 7.77
N ILE A 42 8.51 29.26 7.59
CA ILE A 42 8.55 28.15 6.63
C ILE A 42 7.57 27.04 7.06
N GLY A 43 7.52 26.72 8.35
CA GLY A 43 6.65 25.69 8.91
C GLY A 43 5.18 26.01 8.76
N PHE A 44 4.78 27.28 8.92
CA PHE A 44 3.39 27.68 8.66
C PHE A 44 3.04 27.66 7.17
N ILE A 45 3.98 28.07 6.29
CA ILE A 45 3.81 27.94 4.84
C ILE A 45 3.66 26.46 4.47
N MET A 46 4.55 25.59 4.96
CA MET A 46 4.48 24.15 4.76
C MET A 46 3.14 23.60 5.27
N TYR A 47 2.70 23.96 6.46
CA TYR A 47 1.40 23.56 7.00
C TYR A 47 0.26 23.96 6.06
N TYR A 48 0.27 25.20 5.57
CA TYR A 48 -0.79 25.70 4.69
C TYR A 48 -0.91 24.91 3.37
N PHE A 49 0.20 24.37 2.84
CA PHE A 49 0.23 23.61 1.58
C PHE A 49 0.17 22.08 1.76
N LEU A 50 0.67 21.54 2.88
CA LEU A 50 0.81 20.10 3.11
C LEU A 50 -0.21 19.54 4.10
N ALA A 51 -0.71 20.34 5.05
CA ALA A 51 -1.48 19.83 6.18
C ALA A 51 -2.99 19.75 5.97
N LYS A 52 -3.56 20.50 5.01
CA LYS A 52 -5.02 20.68 4.91
C LYS A 52 -5.75 19.47 4.30
N GLU A 53 -5.46 18.28 4.79
CA GLU A 53 -5.90 16.97 4.32
C GLU A 53 -7.38 16.69 4.68
N TYR A 54 -7.84 17.08 5.88
CA TYR A 54 -9.16 16.68 6.37
C TYR A 54 -10.35 17.39 5.68
N SER A 55 -10.26 18.71 5.49
CA SER A 55 -11.29 19.45 4.72
C SER A 55 -11.36 18.94 3.28
N GLN A 56 -10.21 18.54 2.72
CA GLN A 56 -10.11 17.99 1.38
C GLN A 56 -10.57 16.54 1.28
N ARG A 57 -10.41 15.68 2.30
CA ARG A 57 -11.09 14.38 2.35
C ARG A 57 -12.60 14.57 2.26
N LYS A 58 -13.18 15.55 2.96
CA LYS A 58 -14.61 15.86 2.85
C LYS A 58 -14.99 16.37 1.47
N LEU A 59 -14.14 17.17 0.82
CA LEU A 59 -14.33 17.62 -0.58
C LEU A 59 -14.14 16.49 -1.60
N LEU A 60 -13.17 15.59 -1.42
CA LEU A 60 -12.94 14.40 -2.23
C LEU A 60 -14.07 13.41 -2.05
N ARG A 61 -14.62 13.26 -0.83
CA ARG A 61 -15.83 12.46 -0.54
C ARG A 61 -17.11 13.12 -1.12
N ARG A 62 -17.22 14.46 -1.07
CA ARG A 62 -18.37 15.21 -1.64
C ARG A 62 -18.33 15.31 -3.16
N LYS A 63 -17.13 15.52 -3.72
CA LYS A 63 -16.78 15.33 -5.12
C LYS A 63 -16.36 13.88 -5.37
N GLY A 64 -16.93 12.92 -4.62
CA GLY A 64 -16.59 11.49 -4.65
C GLY A 64 -16.27 11.04 -6.05
N PRO A 65 -15.34 10.07 -6.26
CA PRO A 65 -15.22 9.44 -7.56
C PRO A 65 -16.65 9.16 -8.03
N HIS A 66 -16.97 9.78 -9.17
CA HIS A 66 -18.27 9.77 -9.82
C HIS A 66 -18.96 8.46 -9.46
N ARG A 67 -20.10 8.56 -8.74
CA ARG A 67 -20.96 7.43 -8.35
C ARG A 67 -20.60 6.23 -9.21
N LEU A 68 -19.96 5.23 -8.60
CA LEU A 68 -19.66 3.92 -9.18
C LEU A 68 -20.68 3.70 -10.28
N ALA A 69 -20.24 3.93 -11.50
CA ALA A 69 -21.14 3.89 -12.60
C ALA A 69 -21.18 2.40 -12.92
N VAL A 70 -21.93 1.69 -12.07
CA VAL A 70 -22.03 0.24 -12.05
C VAL A 70 -22.45 -0.15 -13.44
N THR A 71 -21.53 -0.76 -14.19
CA THR A 71 -21.92 -1.38 -15.46
C THR A 71 -22.85 -2.54 -15.14
N LYS A 72 -23.76 -2.86 -16.04
CA LYS A 72 -24.66 -4.02 -15.89
C LYS A 72 -23.89 -5.28 -15.49
N ASN A 73 -22.68 -5.45 -16.01
CA ASN A 73 -21.82 -6.58 -15.72
C ASN A 73 -21.18 -6.56 -14.32
N GLN A 74 -20.89 -5.39 -13.74
CA GLN A 74 -20.48 -5.30 -12.32
C GLN A 74 -21.62 -5.70 -11.39
N LEU A 75 -22.86 -5.32 -11.74
CA LEU A 75 -24.04 -5.76 -10.99
C LEU A 75 -24.25 -7.27 -11.15
N MET A 76 -24.12 -7.81 -12.36
CA MET A 76 -24.20 -9.26 -12.62
C MET A 76 -23.09 -10.04 -11.90
N LEU A 77 -21.87 -9.51 -11.82
CA LEU A 77 -20.78 -10.12 -11.07
C LEU A 77 -21.10 -10.16 -9.58
N GLN A 78 -21.57 -9.04 -9.01
CA GLN A 78 -22.02 -8.99 -7.62
C GLN A 78 -23.17 -9.98 -7.38
N LEU A 79 -24.13 -10.06 -8.29
CA LEU A 79 -25.24 -11.02 -8.21
C LEU A 79 -24.75 -12.47 -8.27
N ARG A 80 -23.82 -12.82 -9.18
CA ARG A 80 -23.23 -14.17 -9.27
C ARG A 80 -22.48 -14.56 -8.01
N LEU A 81 -21.74 -13.64 -7.38
CA LEU A 81 -21.03 -13.91 -6.12
C LEU A 81 -22.00 -14.13 -4.95
N LEU A 82 -23.11 -13.38 -4.94
CA LEU A 82 -24.20 -13.58 -3.97
C LEU A 82 -24.93 -14.92 -4.22
N GLU A 83 -25.15 -15.30 -5.47
CA GLU A 83 -25.76 -16.57 -5.86
C GLU A 83 -24.83 -17.78 -5.58
N GLY A 84 -23.51 -17.59 -5.71
CA GLY A 84 -22.48 -18.62 -5.46
C GLY A 84 -22.15 -18.87 -3.98
N SER A 85 -22.77 -18.14 -3.06
CA SER A 85 -22.71 -18.24 -1.58
C SER A 85 -21.55 -19.05 -0.97
N ALA A 86 -20.31 -18.62 -1.25
CA ALA A 86 -19.17 -18.78 -0.34
C ALA A 86 -19.43 -18.13 1.05
N ASP A 87 -20.51 -17.34 1.10
CA ASP A 87 -21.01 -16.56 2.22
C ASP A 87 -21.36 -17.40 3.46
N SER A 88 -21.84 -18.63 3.27
CA SER A 88 -22.19 -19.50 4.41
C SER A 88 -21.04 -20.42 4.84
N SER A 89 -20.09 -20.72 3.96
CA SER A 89 -19.00 -21.66 4.22
C SER A 89 -17.78 -20.97 4.84
N PHE A 90 -17.41 -19.77 4.39
CA PHE A 90 -16.27 -19.02 4.95
C PHE A 90 -16.49 -18.67 6.43
N CYS A 91 -17.61 -18.04 6.80
CA CYS A 91 -17.88 -17.72 8.21
C CYS A 91 -18.16 -18.97 9.09
N LYS A 92 -18.52 -20.12 8.50
CA LYS A 92 -18.66 -21.38 9.25
C LYS A 92 -17.33 -22.08 9.48
N LEU A 93 -16.35 -21.91 8.59
CA LEU A 93 -15.00 -22.44 8.71
C LEU A 93 -14.17 -21.70 9.76
N TYR A 94 -14.48 -20.43 10.01
CA TYR A 94 -13.71 -19.58 10.93
C TYR A 94 -14.56 -19.14 12.14
N GLU A 95 -14.14 -19.57 13.33
CA GLU A 95 -14.79 -19.27 14.62
C GLU A 95 -14.68 -17.79 15.08
N GLU A 96 -14.56 -16.84 14.14
CA GLU A 96 -14.32 -15.41 14.42
C GLU A 96 -15.38 -14.53 13.72
N PRO A 97 -16.60 -14.43 14.28
CA PRO A 97 -17.74 -13.78 13.62
C PRO A 97 -17.53 -12.29 13.39
N ARG A 98 -16.73 -11.61 14.23
CA ARG A 98 -16.41 -10.19 14.06
C ARG A 98 -15.50 -9.93 12.87
N LEU A 99 -14.47 -10.75 12.69
CA LEU A 99 -13.59 -10.63 11.52
C LEU A 99 -14.37 -10.96 10.25
N CYS A 100 -15.15 -12.04 10.26
CA CYS A 100 -15.95 -12.40 9.09
C CYS A 100 -16.94 -11.30 8.72
N GLY A 101 -17.66 -10.77 9.72
CA GLY A 101 -18.57 -9.65 9.53
C GLY A 101 -17.88 -8.40 9.01
N LEU A 102 -16.67 -8.08 9.48
CA LEU A 102 -15.90 -6.96 8.95
C LEU A 102 -15.54 -7.19 7.49
N LEU A 103 -14.89 -8.31 7.15
CA LEU A 103 -14.44 -8.63 5.80
C LEU A 103 -15.59 -8.64 4.79
N HIS A 104 -16.73 -9.24 5.16
CA HIS A 104 -17.90 -9.29 4.28
C HIS A 104 -18.52 -7.90 4.04
N ASN A 105 -18.48 -7.02 5.04
CA ASN A 105 -19.09 -5.69 4.96
C ASN A 105 -18.15 -4.62 4.41
N ILE A 106 -16.94 -4.95 3.95
CA ILE A 106 -16.06 -4.01 3.24
C ILE A 106 -16.69 -3.68 1.87
N PRO A 107 -17.15 -2.44 1.64
CA PRO A 107 -17.92 -2.14 0.44
C PRO A 107 -17.06 -2.21 -0.82
N GLY A 108 -17.57 -2.93 -1.84
CA GLY A 108 -16.88 -3.07 -3.13
C GLY A 108 -15.70 -4.04 -3.14
N SER A 109 -15.56 -4.85 -2.09
CA SER A 109 -14.46 -5.83 -1.96
C SER A 109 -14.99 -7.17 -1.45
N PRO A 110 -15.82 -7.91 -2.20
CA PRO A 110 -16.31 -9.22 -1.78
C PRO A 110 -15.20 -10.28 -1.82
N ILE A 111 -15.42 -11.37 -1.08
CA ILE A 111 -14.57 -12.56 -1.16
C ILE A 111 -14.96 -13.34 -2.42
N THR A 112 -13.99 -13.51 -3.31
CA THR A 112 -14.16 -14.28 -4.55
C THR A 112 -13.69 -15.72 -4.35
N PRO A 113 -14.50 -16.74 -4.69
CA PRO A 113 -14.16 -18.14 -4.38
C PRO A 113 -13.34 -18.84 -5.48
N ASN A 114 -13.40 -18.36 -6.72
CA ASN A 114 -12.86 -19.02 -7.89
C ASN A 114 -11.55 -18.36 -8.32
N ASN A 115 -10.43 -18.71 -7.68
CA ASN A 115 -9.12 -18.13 -7.98
C ASN A 115 -7.96 -19.11 -7.89
N GLN A 116 -6.94 -18.82 -8.68
CA GLN A 116 -5.60 -19.37 -8.49
C GLN A 116 -4.64 -18.24 -8.10
N VAL A 117 -3.81 -18.51 -7.09
CA VAL A 117 -2.81 -17.56 -6.59
C VAL A 117 -1.43 -18.17 -6.74
N GLU A 118 -0.55 -17.47 -7.44
CA GLU A 118 0.87 -17.79 -7.55
C GLU A 118 1.67 -16.73 -6.79
N VAL A 119 2.46 -17.16 -5.79
CA VAL A 119 3.32 -16.30 -4.97
C VAL A 119 4.69 -16.15 -5.64
N LEU A 120 5.03 -14.91 -5.98
CA LEU A 120 6.28 -14.53 -6.64
C LEU A 120 7.17 -13.85 -5.58
N ALA A 121 8.14 -14.61 -5.06
CA ALA A 121 8.93 -14.23 -3.88
C ALA A 121 10.20 -13.40 -4.21
N ASP A 122 10.45 -13.09 -5.48
CA ASP A 122 11.57 -12.27 -5.90
C ASP A 122 11.22 -11.44 -7.13
N VAL A 123 12.04 -10.42 -7.38
CA VAL A 123 11.78 -9.43 -8.43
C VAL A 123 11.99 -10.01 -9.82
N ASP A 124 12.97 -10.91 -10.00
CA ASP A 124 13.25 -11.57 -11.26
C ASP A 124 12.07 -12.41 -11.75
N SER A 125 11.54 -13.29 -10.88
CA SER A 125 10.37 -14.13 -11.18
C SER A 125 9.12 -13.29 -11.42
N ALA A 126 8.92 -12.22 -10.63
CA ALA A 126 7.79 -11.32 -10.82
C ALA A 126 7.85 -10.60 -12.17
N TYR A 127 8.99 -10.00 -12.53
CA TYR A 127 9.16 -9.33 -13.82
C TYR A 127 9.04 -10.30 -14.99
N ALA A 128 9.62 -11.50 -14.88
CA ALA A 128 9.51 -12.52 -15.90
C ALA A 128 8.04 -12.91 -16.13
N SER A 129 7.27 -13.13 -15.05
CA SER A 129 5.86 -13.49 -15.15
C SER A 129 5.00 -12.35 -15.69
N ILE A 130 5.24 -11.10 -15.30
CA ILE A 130 4.48 -9.94 -15.81
C ILE A 130 4.75 -9.77 -17.31
N LEU A 131 6.01 -9.84 -17.74
CA LEU A 131 6.37 -9.71 -19.15
C LEU A 131 5.82 -10.86 -20.00
N ALA A 132 5.84 -12.10 -19.49
CA ALA A 132 5.22 -13.22 -20.17
C ALA A 132 3.71 -13.04 -20.36
N ALA A 133 3.01 -12.46 -19.37
CA ALA A 133 1.59 -12.14 -19.50
C ALA A 133 1.36 -10.99 -20.51
N ILE A 134 2.18 -9.94 -20.48
CA ILE A 134 2.13 -8.84 -21.46
C ILE A 134 2.30 -9.39 -22.88
N ASP A 135 3.24 -10.31 -23.09
CA ASP A 135 3.51 -10.90 -24.40
C ASP A 135 2.29 -11.65 -24.97
N GLN A 136 1.55 -12.32 -24.08
CA GLN A 136 0.35 -13.08 -24.43
C GLN A 136 -0.90 -12.22 -24.61
N ALA A 137 -0.88 -10.93 -24.24
CA ALA A 137 -2.06 -10.07 -24.30
C ALA A 137 -2.66 -9.97 -25.71
N GLN A 138 -3.98 -10.00 -25.81
CA GLN A 138 -4.72 -9.99 -27.08
C GLN A 138 -5.64 -8.78 -27.24
N ARG A 139 -6.14 -8.20 -26.14
CA ARG A 139 -7.15 -7.14 -26.15
C ARG A 139 -6.69 -5.89 -25.45
N HIS A 140 -6.29 -6.00 -24.18
CA HIS A 140 -5.88 -4.85 -23.40
C HIS A 140 -4.86 -5.17 -22.30
N ILE A 141 -4.08 -4.15 -21.95
CA ILE A 141 -3.17 -4.15 -20.82
C ILE A 141 -3.43 -2.88 -20.01
N HIS A 142 -3.74 -3.05 -18.73
CA HIS A 142 -3.81 -1.98 -17.75
C HIS A 142 -2.61 -2.09 -16.82
N PHE A 143 -1.83 -1.02 -16.72
CA PHE A 143 -0.52 -1.04 -16.06
C PHE A 143 -0.37 0.17 -15.13
N GLU A 144 -0.28 -0.07 -13.84
CA GLU A 144 -0.28 0.97 -12.82
C GLU A 144 0.81 0.73 -11.78
N PHE A 145 1.67 1.72 -11.56
CA PHE A 145 2.76 1.65 -10.58
C PHE A 145 3.06 3.01 -9.94
N TYR A 146 3.46 2.99 -8.66
CA TYR A 146 3.98 4.17 -7.97
C TYR A 146 5.27 4.69 -8.62
N THR A 147 6.26 3.81 -8.79
CA THR A 147 7.56 4.15 -9.39
C THR A 147 7.78 3.38 -10.68
N ILE A 148 7.99 4.14 -11.76
CA ILE A 148 8.54 3.67 -13.03
C ILE A 148 9.83 4.46 -13.28
N ARG A 149 10.93 3.76 -13.51
CA ARG A 149 12.22 4.35 -13.88
C ARG A 149 12.42 4.37 -15.39
N HIS A 150 13.24 5.31 -15.86
CA HIS A 150 13.74 5.34 -17.24
C HIS A 150 15.17 4.78 -17.30
N ASP A 151 15.31 3.52 -16.93
CA ASP A 151 16.56 2.76 -16.87
C ASP A 151 16.48 1.51 -17.75
N GLN A 152 17.33 0.49 -17.55
CA GLN A 152 17.33 -0.69 -18.41
C GLN A 152 16.04 -1.51 -18.24
N THR A 153 15.63 -1.74 -17.00
CA THR A 153 14.38 -2.44 -16.66
C THR A 153 13.17 -1.69 -17.19
N GLY A 154 13.07 -0.38 -16.94
CA GLY A 154 11.98 0.45 -17.46
C GLY A 154 11.89 0.40 -18.99
N LYS A 155 13.04 0.45 -19.70
CA LYS A 155 13.07 0.29 -21.16
C LYS A 155 12.57 -1.07 -21.63
N ARG A 156 12.92 -2.16 -20.94
CA ARG A 156 12.43 -3.51 -21.26
C ARG A 156 10.91 -3.59 -21.18
N PHE A 157 10.30 -3.06 -20.11
CA PHE A 157 8.83 -2.95 -20.01
C PHE A 157 8.24 -2.04 -21.08
N GLN A 158 8.87 -0.89 -21.36
CA GLN A 158 8.43 0.02 -22.40
C GLN A 158 8.39 -0.64 -23.78
N GLU A 159 9.43 -1.38 -24.14
CA GLU A 159 9.53 -2.05 -25.43
C GLU A 159 8.47 -3.13 -25.59
N ALA A 160 8.22 -3.93 -24.55
CA ALA A 160 7.15 -4.94 -24.55
C ALA A 160 5.77 -4.29 -24.73
N LEU A 161 5.46 -3.26 -23.95
CA LEU A 161 4.17 -2.55 -24.03
C LEU A 161 3.98 -1.86 -25.39
N ILE A 162 5.01 -1.19 -25.92
CA ILE A 162 4.98 -0.57 -27.26
C ILE A 162 4.75 -1.61 -28.34
N ARG A 163 5.41 -2.78 -28.25
CA ARG A 163 5.20 -3.86 -29.21
C ARG A 163 3.76 -4.33 -29.21
N LYS A 164 3.17 -4.60 -28.04
CA LYS A 164 1.77 -5.00 -27.93
C LYS A 164 0.80 -3.95 -28.45
N ALA A 165 1.06 -2.67 -28.18
CA ALA A 165 0.26 -1.57 -28.73
C ALA A 165 0.29 -1.54 -30.27
N LYS A 166 1.45 -1.78 -30.89
CA LYS A 166 1.60 -1.90 -32.35
C LYS A 166 0.92 -3.13 -32.93
N GLU A 167 0.78 -4.21 -32.15
CA GLU A 167 0.00 -5.41 -32.50
C GLU A 167 -1.52 -5.18 -32.35
N GLY A 168 -1.95 -4.00 -31.89
CA GLY A 168 -3.37 -3.61 -31.77
C GLY A 168 -3.96 -3.77 -30.37
N VAL A 169 -3.16 -4.17 -29.37
CA VAL A 169 -3.61 -4.28 -27.97
C VAL A 169 -3.77 -2.89 -27.37
N GLN A 170 -4.89 -2.63 -26.69
CA GLN A 170 -5.11 -1.35 -26.00
C GLN A 170 -4.29 -1.30 -24.72
N VAL A 171 -3.31 -0.40 -24.64
CA VAL A 171 -2.46 -0.26 -23.46
C VAL A 171 -2.74 1.05 -22.74
N ARG A 172 -3.02 0.95 -21.43
CA ARG A 172 -3.29 2.09 -20.54
C ARG A 172 -2.36 2.08 -19.35
N ILE A 173 -1.69 3.20 -19.11
CA ILE A 173 -0.65 3.33 -18.09
C ILE A 173 -0.99 4.44 -17.10
N ILE A 174 -0.97 4.12 -15.81
CA ILE A 174 -1.02 5.08 -14.70
C ILE A 174 0.33 5.05 -13.98
N TYR A 175 0.89 6.23 -13.69
CA TYR A 175 2.09 6.33 -12.87
C TYR A 175 1.97 7.45 -11.84
N ASP A 176 2.52 7.29 -10.64
CA ASP A 176 2.47 8.38 -9.65
C ASP A 176 3.42 9.53 -10.04
N GLY A 177 2.90 10.76 -10.02
CA GLY A 177 3.65 11.94 -10.43
C GLY A 177 4.86 12.28 -9.54
N ILE A 178 4.83 11.90 -8.26
CA ILE A 178 5.95 12.08 -7.33
C ILE A 178 6.82 10.82 -7.33
N GLY A 179 6.22 9.63 -7.25
CA GLY A 179 6.96 8.35 -7.24
C GLY A 179 7.79 8.13 -8.50
N SER A 180 7.36 8.72 -9.63
CA SER A 180 8.05 8.65 -10.93
C SER A 180 8.52 10.02 -11.42
N TYR A 181 8.89 10.95 -10.53
CA TYR A 181 9.32 12.30 -10.92
C TYR A 181 10.55 12.35 -11.85
N HIS A 182 11.37 11.29 -11.83
CA HIS A 182 12.53 11.12 -12.71
C HIS A 182 12.20 10.52 -14.09
N LEU A 183 10.92 10.20 -14.36
CA LEU A 183 10.51 9.65 -15.64
C LEU A 183 10.62 10.72 -16.74
N SER A 184 11.50 10.48 -17.72
CA SER A 184 11.77 11.49 -18.74
C SER A 184 10.58 11.72 -19.69
N SER A 185 10.40 12.96 -20.15
CA SER A 185 9.41 13.29 -21.18
C SER A 185 9.61 12.47 -22.47
N ARG A 186 10.85 12.11 -22.81
CA ARG A 186 11.16 11.26 -23.97
C ARG A 186 10.59 9.85 -23.81
N TYR A 187 10.67 9.28 -22.61
CA TYR A 187 10.10 7.97 -22.30
C TYR A 187 8.57 8.00 -22.46
N ILE A 188 7.91 9.00 -21.90
CA ILE A 188 6.45 9.18 -22.01
C ILE A 188 6.04 9.42 -23.48
N HIS A 189 6.81 10.22 -24.22
CA HIS A 189 6.50 10.54 -25.61
C HIS A 189 6.53 9.31 -26.53
N LYS A 190 7.47 8.38 -26.30
CA LYS A 190 7.51 7.12 -27.05
C LYS A 190 6.24 6.28 -26.87
N PHE A 191 5.69 6.24 -25.66
CA PHE A 191 4.40 5.57 -25.41
C PHE A 191 3.27 6.23 -26.20
N LYS A 192 3.15 7.56 -26.11
CA LYS A 192 2.11 8.30 -26.83
C LYS A 192 2.20 8.11 -28.35
N GLN A 193 3.42 8.12 -28.91
CA GLN A 193 3.65 7.86 -30.34
C GLN A 193 3.23 6.44 -30.77
N ALA A 194 3.28 5.46 -29.87
CA ALA A 194 2.84 4.10 -30.12
C ALA A 194 1.33 3.89 -29.92
N GLY A 195 0.57 4.96 -29.65
CA GLY A 195 -0.88 4.88 -29.38
C GLY A 195 -1.24 4.47 -27.95
N ILE A 196 -0.27 4.45 -27.03
CA ILE A 196 -0.48 4.09 -25.63
C ILE A 196 -1.04 5.29 -24.85
N GLU A 197 -2.13 5.07 -24.13
CA GLU A 197 -2.71 6.06 -23.23
C GLU A 197 -1.91 6.05 -21.91
N ILE A 198 -1.30 7.18 -21.53
CA ILE A 198 -0.49 7.27 -20.32
C ILE A 198 -0.79 8.55 -19.54
N HIS A 199 -1.14 8.40 -18.27
CA HIS A 199 -1.56 9.49 -17.39
C HIS A 199 -0.81 9.50 -16.05
N PRO A 200 -0.33 10.68 -15.59
CA PRO A 200 0.20 10.82 -14.24
C PRO A 200 -0.92 10.91 -13.20
N PHE A 201 -0.80 10.16 -12.11
CA PHE A 201 -1.59 10.36 -10.91
C PHE A 201 -1.04 11.53 -10.09
N LEU A 202 -1.85 12.59 -9.96
CA LEU A 202 -1.53 13.83 -9.24
C LEU A 202 -0.09 14.34 -9.46
N PRO A 203 0.22 14.94 -10.64
CA PRO A 203 1.51 15.57 -10.93
C PRO A 203 1.97 16.53 -9.83
N PRO A 204 3.28 16.69 -9.56
CA PRO A 204 3.79 17.47 -8.43
C PRO A 204 3.26 18.90 -8.37
N LEU A 205 3.21 19.61 -9.50
CA LEU A 205 2.69 20.99 -9.54
C LEU A 205 1.19 21.04 -9.19
N ILE A 206 0.39 20.14 -9.75
CA ILE A 206 -1.04 20.04 -9.44
C ILE A 206 -1.24 19.66 -7.98
N ALA A 207 -0.49 18.67 -7.49
CA ALA A 207 -0.55 18.23 -6.10
C ALA A 207 -0.14 19.33 -5.12
N PHE A 208 0.83 20.17 -5.47
CA PHE A 208 1.27 21.30 -4.66
C PHE A 208 0.18 22.38 -4.55
N PHE A 209 -0.37 22.83 -5.69
CA PHE A 209 -1.41 23.87 -5.69
C PHE A 209 -2.74 23.39 -5.13
N ASP A 210 -3.08 22.12 -5.34
CA ASP A 210 -4.29 21.51 -4.78
C ASP A 210 -4.10 21.02 -3.34
N LYS A 211 -2.91 21.13 -2.74
CA LYS A 211 -2.60 20.68 -1.36
C LYS A 211 -2.81 19.17 -1.15
N ARG A 212 -2.52 18.38 -2.18
CA ARG A 212 -2.66 16.90 -2.24
C ARG A 212 -1.31 16.19 -2.36
N MET A 213 -0.25 16.83 -1.88
CA MET A 213 1.12 16.29 -1.92
C MET A 213 1.24 14.93 -1.22
N ASN A 214 0.55 14.75 -0.10
CA ASN A 214 0.59 13.51 0.67
C ASN A 214 -0.29 12.39 0.09
N TYR A 215 -1.20 12.71 -0.83
CA TYR A 215 -2.04 11.72 -1.51
C TYR A 215 -1.35 11.16 -2.72
N ARG A 216 -0.80 9.95 -2.57
CA ARG A 216 -0.02 9.27 -3.61
C ARG A 216 -0.68 7.96 -4.00
N ASN A 217 -0.60 7.61 -5.27
CA ASN A 217 -1.04 6.30 -5.70
C ASN A 217 0.09 5.30 -5.50
N HIS A 218 -0.04 4.50 -4.45
CA HIS A 218 0.95 3.51 -4.09
C HIS A 218 0.56 2.11 -4.57
N ARG A 219 -0.48 1.98 -5.41
CA ARG A 219 -0.93 0.71 -5.98
C ARG A 219 0.06 0.23 -7.04
N LYS A 220 0.13 -1.09 -7.20
CA LYS A 220 0.87 -1.78 -8.25
C LYS A 220 -0.07 -2.81 -8.82
N ILE A 221 -0.60 -2.52 -10.01
CA ILE A 221 -1.64 -3.33 -10.65
C ILE A 221 -1.22 -3.54 -12.08
N VAL A 222 -1.18 -4.81 -12.51
CA VAL A 222 -1.18 -5.15 -13.93
C VAL A 222 -2.38 -6.05 -14.19
N VAL A 223 -3.22 -5.68 -15.14
CA VAL A 223 -4.31 -6.53 -15.63
C VAL A 223 -4.13 -6.76 -17.12
N VAL A 224 -4.07 -8.02 -17.53
CA VAL A 224 -3.96 -8.44 -18.92
C VAL A 224 -5.26 -9.10 -19.33
N ASP A 225 -5.90 -8.52 -20.33
CA ASP A 225 -7.17 -8.97 -20.95
C ASP A 225 -8.34 -9.15 -19.98
N GLY A 226 -8.22 -8.67 -18.74
CA GLY A 226 -9.19 -8.93 -17.67
C GLY A 226 -9.13 -10.36 -17.13
N LEU A 227 -8.14 -11.16 -17.51
CA LEU A 227 -8.00 -12.59 -17.17
C LEU A 227 -6.84 -12.88 -16.20
N VAL A 228 -5.75 -12.11 -16.34
CA VAL A 228 -4.55 -12.26 -15.49
C VAL A 228 -4.30 -10.95 -14.76
N GLY A 229 -4.16 -11.04 -13.44
CA GLY A 229 -3.90 -9.89 -12.57
C GLY A 229 -2.59 -10.05 -11.80
N PHE A 230 -1.92 -8.92 -11.53
CA PHE A 230 -0.74 -8.88 -10.69
C PHE A 230 -0.84 -7.75 -9.67
N THR A 231 -0.41 -8.02 -8.43
CA THR A 231 -0.26 -7.00 -7.39
C THR A 231 0.73 -7.39 -6.30
N GLY A 232 1.26 -6.41 -5.56
CA GLY A 232 2.24 -6.62 -4.47
C GLY A 232 3.21 -5.44 -4.31
N GLY A 233 4.35 -5.65 -3.65
CA GLY A 233 5.23 -4.54 -3.24
C GLY A 233 6.16 -3.95 -4.32
N ILE A 234 6.38 -4.71 -5.40
CA ILE A 234 7.42 -4.46 -6.41
C ILE A 234 7.08 -3.29 -7.35
N ASN A 235 8.00 -2.34 -7.53
CA ASN A 235 7.94 -1.25 -8.52
C ASN A 235 8.75 -1.58 -9.78
N ILE A 236 8.89 -0.65 -10.75
CA ILE A 236 9.67 -0.86 -11.99
C ILE A 236 10.97 -0.04 -12.00
N GLY A 237 12.12 -0.72 -12.00
CA GLY A 237 13.45 -0.10 -12.01
C GLY A 237 14.59 -1.08 -11.70
N ASP A 238 15.82 -0.70 -12.06
CA ASP A 238 17.03 -1.52 -11.88
C ASP A 238 17.39 -1.70 -10.39
N GLU A 239 17.00 -0.77 -9.51
CA GLU A 239 17.24 -0.89 -8.07
C GLU A 239 16.57 -2.14 -7.46
N TYR A 240 15.43 -2.55 -7.99
CA TYR A 240 14.65 -3.70 -7.51
C TYR A 240 15.29 -5.03 -7.93
N LEU A 241 16.18 -5.04 -8.92
CA LEU A 241 17.01 -6.20 -9.28
C LEU A 241 18.35 -6.23 -8.53
N GLY A 242 18.48 -5.42 -7.46
CA GLY A 242 19.71 -5.29 -6.69
C GLY A 242 20.75 -4.37 -7.34
N GLY A 243 20.33 -3.50 -8.27
CA GLY A 243 21.19 -2.51 -8.91
C GLY A 243 21.65 -1.36 -8.01
N ASP A 244 21.06 -1.20 -6.81
CA ASP A 244 21.52 -0.22 -5.82
C ASP A 244 22.64 -0.82 -4.95
N PRO A 245 23.91 -0.34 -5.05
CA PRO A 245 25.03 -0.88 -4.28
C PRO A 245 24.91 -0.63 -2.77
N LYS A 246 24.10 0.33 -2.32
CA LYS A 246 23.90 0.62 -0.89
C LYS A 246 22.93 -0.37 -0.26
N LEU A 247 21.82 -0.65 -0.95
CA LEU A 247 20.74 -1.51 -0.48
C LEU A 247 21.03 -2.99 -0.77
N GLY A 248 21.66 -3.30 -1.89
CA GLY A 248 21.98 -4.66 -2.31
C GLY A 248 20.74 -5.44 -2.73
N PHE A 249 20.69 -6.73 -2.39
CA PHE A 249 19.56 -7.61 -2.74
C PHE A 249 18.21 -7.02 -2.31
N TRP A 250 17.27 -6.90 -3.24
CA TRP A 250 15.93 -6.38 -2.97
C TRP A 250 14.95 -7.54 -2.81
N ARG A 251 14.50 -7.78 -1.58
CA ARG A 251 13.54 -8.84 -1.27
C ARG A 251 12.13 -8.26 -1.19
N ASP A 252 11.24 -8.71 -2.07
CA ASP A 252 9.85 -8.26 -2.10
C ASP A 252 8.95 -9.39 -2.60
N THR A 253 7.64 -9.28 -2.38
CA THR A 253 6.65 -10.30 -2.75
C THR A 253 5.59 -9.69 -3.66
N HIS A 254 5.29 -10.41 -4.74
CA HIS A 254 4.20 -10.12 -5.67
C HIS A 254 3.29 -11.33 -5.80
N LEU A 255 2.07 -11.10 -6.24
CA LEU A 255 1.09 -12.13 -6.55
C LEU A 255 0.74 -12.06 -8.03
N LYS A 256 0.58 -13.23 -8.63
CA LYS A 256 -0.17 -13.40 -9.87
C LYS A 256 -1.48 -14.09 -9.54
N LEU A 257 -2.55 -13.52 -10.06
CA LEU A 257 -3.92 -13.93 -9.82
C LEU A 257 -4.57 -14.32 -11.15
N LEU A 258 -5.27 -15.44 -11.13
CA LEU A 258 -6.20 -15.87 -12.17
C LEU A 258 -7.56 -16.09 -11.51
N GLY A 259 -8.64 -15.73 -12.19
CA GLY A 259 -10.00 -15.86 -11.67
C GLY A 259 -10.58 -14.56 -11.12
N ASP A 260 -11.67 -14.66 -10.37
CA ASP A 260 -12.60 -13.55 -10.12
C ASP A 260 -12.01 -12.37 -9.34
N ALA A 261 -10.93 -12.56 -8.59
CA ALA A 261 -10.17 -11.49 -7.95
C ALA A 261 -9.61 -10.49 -8.96
N VAL A 262 -9.35 -10.90 -10.20
CA VAL A 262 -8.85 -10.03 -11.27
C VAL A 262 -9.88 -8.95 -11.62
N TYR A 263 -11.18 -9.22 -11.47
CA TYR A 263 -12.22 -8.21 -11.67
C TYR A 263 -12.09 -7.02 -10.70
N TYR A 264 -11.63 -7.27 -9.48
CA TYR A 264 -11.48 -6.22 -8.47
C TYR A 264 -10.17 -5.45 -8.59
N LEU A 265 -9.11 -6.09 -9.10
CA LEU A 265 -7.93 -5.37 -9.58
C LEU A 265 -8.29 -4.45 -10.75
N GLN A 266 -9.03 -4.97 -11.72
CA GLN A 266 -9.51 -4.24 -12.88
C GLN A 266 -10.39 -3.06 -12.45
N GLN A 267 -11.35 -3.27 -11.55
CA GLN A 267 -12.24 -2.22 -11.06
C GLN A 267 -11.47 -1.10 -10.34
N THR A 268 -10.46 -1.46 -9.54
CA THR A 268 -9.59 -0.48 -8.87
C THR A 268 -8.86 0.37 -9.91
N PHE A 269 -8.21 -0.27 -10.88
CA PHE A 269 -7.54 0.43 -11.98
C PHE A 269 -8.50 1.34 -12.75
N LEU A 270 -9.71 0.89 -13.09
CA LEU A 270 -10.68 1.68 -13.84
C LEU A 270 -11.17 2.91 -13.08
N THR A 271 -11.23 2.82 -11.75
CA THR A 271 -11.58 3.95 -10.87
C THR A 271 -10.45 4.98 -10.86
N ASP A 272 -9.20 4.52 -10.73
CA ASP A 272 -8.03 5.39 -10.83
C ASP A 272 -7.89 6.00 -12.24
N TRP A 273 -8.21 5.22 -13.28
CA TRP A 273 -8.24 5.67 -14.67
C TRP A 273 -9.24 6.80 -14.90
N LEU A 274 -10.47 6.64 -14.40
CA LEU A 274 -11.48 7.69 -14.48
C LEU A 274 -11.01 8.96 -13.76
N PHE A 275 -10.32 8.83 -12.63
CA PHE A 275 -9.78 9.96 -11.88
C PHE A 275 -8.68 10.70 -12.66
N VAL A 276 -7.75 10.00 -13.31
CA VAL A 276 -6.60 10.63 -13.99
C VAL A 276 -6.88 11.05 -15.45
N SER A 277 -7.82 10.39 -16.13
CA SER A 277 -8.15 10.66 -17.53
C SER A 277 -9.44 11.47 -17.70
N GLY A 278 -10.36 11.41 -16.73
CA GLY A 278 -11.73 11.93 -16.88
C GLY A 278 -12.63 11.05 -17.77
N ASN A 279 -12.08 9.99 -18.37
CA ASN A 279 -12.79 9.12 -19.30
C ASN A 279 -13.30 7.87 -18.60
N ARG A 280 -14.60 7.60 -18.75
CA ARG A 280 -15.19 6.36 -18.27
C ARG A 280 -15.04 5.28 -19.34
N LEU A 281 -14.37 4.19 -18.98
CA LEU A 281 -14.35 2.96 -19.77
C LEU A 281 -15.54 2.09 -19.35
N ALA A 282 -16.47 1.86 -20.26
CA ALA A 282 -17.67 1.05 -20.03
C ALA A 282 -17.79 0.00 -21.14
N ASP A 283 -16.72 -0.75 -21.35
CA ASP A 283 -16.64 -1.82 -22.32
C ASP A 283 -16.79 -3.18 -21.61
N ASP A 284 -17.76 -3.97 -22.06
CA ASP A 284 -18.06 -5.29 -21.50
C ASP A 284 -16.90 -6.28 -21.68
N THR A 285 -16.04 -6.06 -22.68
CA THR A 285 -14.86 -6.90 -22.93
C THR A 285 -13.78 -6.77 -21.85
N LEU A 286 -13.89 -5.79 -20.96
CA LEU A 286 -12.98 -5.59 -19.82
C LEU A 286 -13.23 -6.57 -18.67
N PHE A 287 -14.37 -7.26 -18.67
CA PHE A 287 -14.78 -8.24 -17.66
C PHE A 287 -15.18 -9.56 -18.33
N PRO A 288 -14.23 -10.25 -18.98
CA PRO A 288 -14.52 -11.55 -19.61
C PRO A 288 -14.87 -12.59 -18.54
N GLU A 289 -15.64 -13.61 -18.88
CA GLU A 289 -15.87 -14.72 -17.96
C GLU A 289 -14.56 -15.48 -17.69
N HIS A 290 -14.28 -15.73 -16.42
CA HIS A 290 -13.20 -16.64 -16.03
C HIS A 290 -13.68 -18.08 -16.14
N ALA A 291 -12.81 -18.96 -16.63
CA ALA A 291 -13.00 -20.39 -16.45
C ALA A 291 -13.02 -20.73 -14.94
N GLU A 292 -13.59 -21.87 -14.57
CA GLU A 292 -13.39 -22.43 -13.24
C GLU A 292 -11.88 -22.61 -13.00
N ALA A 293 -11.34 -21.74 -12.16
CA ALA A 293 -10.00 -21.79 -11.62
C ALA A 293 -10.01 -22.66 -10.35
N ALA A 294 -8.84 -22.84 -9.72
CA ALA A 294 -8.75 -23.51 -8.43
C ALA A 294 -9.68 -22.86 -7.38
N ALA A 295 -10.08 -23.62 -6.36
CA ALA A 295 -10.98 -23.14 -5.31
C ALA A 295 -10.25 -22.29 -4.23
N SER A 296 -9.45 -21.29 -4.63
CA SER A 296 -8.85 -20.35 -3.66
C SER A 296 -9.74 -19.14 -3.44
N MET A 297 -10.11 -18.91 -2.18
CA MET A 297 -10.80 -17.69 -1.77
C MET A 297 -9.82 -16.52 -1.68
N VAL A 298 -10.11 -15.44 -2.40
CA VAL A 298 -9.32 -14.20 -2.43
C VAL A 298 -10.23 -13.00 -2.28
N GLN A 299 -9.82 -12.04 -1.45
CA GLN A 299 -10.47 -10.74 -1.34
C GLN A 299 -9.48 -9.65 -1.69
N VAL A 300 -9.84 -8.78 -2.64
CA VAL A 300 -9.02 -7.61 -3.01
C VAL A 300 -9.60 -6.39 -2.29
N ILE A 301 -8.82 -5.82 -1.38
CA ILE A 301 -9.23 -4.68 -0.55
C ILE A 301 -8.41 -3.46 -0.99
N SER A 302 -9.11 -2.44 -1.48
CA SER A 302 -8.52 -1.14 -1.79
C SER A 302 -8.80 -0.13 -0.67
N SER A 303 -7.83 0.72 -0.36
CA SER A 303 -8.02 1.86 0.56
C SER A 303 -7.45 3.14 -0.03
N GLY A 304 -7.91 4.28 0.47
CA GLY A 304 -7.52 5.60 -0.02
C GLY A 304 -8.18 6.74 0.77
N PRO A 305 -7.63 7.97 0.68
CA PRO A 305 -8.15 9.14 1.40
C PRO A 305 -9.56 9.58 0.94
N ASP A 306 -10.02 9.07 -0.20
CA ASP A 306 -11.34 9.24 -0.79
C ASP A 306 -12.41 8.30 -0.21
N ALA A 307 -11.99 7.19 0.41
CA ALA A 307 -12.89 6.23 1.04
C ALA A 307 -13.46 6.76 2.37
N HIS A 308 -14.59 6.18 2.81
CA HIS A 308 -15.22 6.53 4.09
C HIS A 308 -14.53 5.85 5.28
N TRP A 309 -14.07 4.62 5.08
CA TRP A 309 -13.40 3.76 6.05
C TRP A 309 -11.92 3.59 5.69
N ASP A 310 -11.08 3.32 6.68
CA ASP A 310 -9.66 3.05 6.48
C ASP A 310 -9.48 1.51 6.36
N ALA A 311 -10.12 0.90 5.34
CA ALA A 311 -10.41 -0.54 5.24
C ALA A 311 -9.22 -1.49 5.47
N ILE A 312 -8.02 -1.15 4.95
CA ILE A 312 -6.82 -1.97 5.15
C ILE A 312 -6.35 -1.92 6.61
N GLN A 313 -6.42 -0.76 7.26
CA GLN A 313 -6.07 -0.60 8.67
C GLN A 313 -7.06 -1.37 9.56
N GLU A 314 -8.36 -1.27 9.26
CA GLU A 314 -9.43 -1.96 9.99
C GLU A 314 -9.30 -3.50 9.83
N MET A 315 -8.98 -3.97 8.63
CA MET A 315 -8.68 -5.39 8.35
C MET A 315 -7.46 -5.87 9.14
N PHE A 316 -6.35 -5.13 9.16
CA PHE A 316 -5.18 -5.49 9.95
C PHE A 316 -5.50 -5.54 11.45
N PHE A 317 -6.22 -4.53 11.96
CA PHE A 317 -6.63 -4.48 13.36
C PHE A 317 -7.49 -5.70 13.73
N ALA A 318 -8.55 -5.97 12.96
CA ALA A 318 -9.46 -7.07 13.22
C ALA A 318 -8.76 -8.44 13.12
N GLY A 319 -7.88 -8.61 12.14
CA GLY A 319 -7.09 -9.83 12.00
C GLY A 319 -6.16 -10.06 13.18
N ILE A 320 -5.40 -9.04 13.63
CA ILE A 320 -4.48 -9.17 14.77
C ILE A 320 -5.24 -9.53 16.05
N ILE A 321 -6.42 -8.92 16.26
CA ILE A 321 -7.25 -9.20 17.43
C ILE A 321 -7.88 -10.60 17.37
N ALA A 322 -8.16 -11.12 16.17
CA ALA A 322 -8.71 -12.47 15.97
C ALA A 322 -7.64 -13.58 16.10
N ALA A 323 -6.35 -13.23 16.14
CA ALA A 323 -5.26 -14.21 16.20
C ALA A 323 -5.29 -15.01 17.50
N LYS A 324 -5.18 -16.34 17.39
CA LYS A 324 -5.14 -17.29 18.51
C LYS A 324 -3.73 -17.87 18.73
N THR A 325 -2.90 -17.96 17.69
CA THR A 325 -1.61 -18.67 17.77
C THR A 325 -0.41 -17.83 17.32
N ARG A 326 -0.51 -17.11 16.19
CA ARG A 326 0.60 -16.35 15.62
C ARG A 326 0.15 -15.16 14.77
N VAL A 327 0.99 -14.12 14.79
CA VAL A 327 0.97 -13.01 13.83
C VAL A 327 2.37 -12.79 13.30
N PHE A 328 2.59 -13.10 12.03
CA PHE A 328 3.87 -12.85 11.36
C PHE A 328 3.73 -11.70 10.39
N LEU A 329 4.63 -10.72 10.46
CA LEU A 329 4.60 -9.52 9.64
C LEU A 329 5.97 -9.26 9.02
N THR A 330 5.99 -8.94 7.74
CA THR A 330 7.15 -8.35 7.06
C THR A 330 6.74 -7.01 6.48
N THR A 331 7.52 -5.96 6.77
CA THR A 331 7.26 -4.61 6.28
C THR A 331 8.55 -3.79 6.24
N PRO A 332 8.81 -2.95 5.21
CA PRO A 332 9.98 -2.08 5.20
C PRO A 332 9.87 -0.93 6.21
N TYR A 333 8.65 -0.47 6.47
CA TYR A 333 8.36 0.65 7.36
C TYR A 333 7.34 0.21 8.41
N PHE A 334 7.64 0.50 9.66
CA PHE A 334 6.82 0.10 10.79
C PHE A 334 6.61 1.30 11.72
N ILE A 335 5.55 2.04 11.44
CA ILE A 335 5.10 3.23 12.18
C ILE A 335 3.60 3.00 12.46
N PRO A 336 3.26 1.98 13.28
CA PRO A 336 1.87 1.58 13.47
C PRO A 336 1.05 2.72 14.08
N ASP A 337 -0.22 2.81 13.69
CA ASP A 337 -1.16 3.68 14.39
C ASP A 337 -1.42 3.16 15.82
N PRO A 338 -1.94 4.00 16.74
CA PRO A 338 -2.21 3.57 18.11
C PRO A 338 -3.09 2.32 18.20
N SER A 339 -4.03 2.14 17.27
CA SER A 339 -4.94 0.98 17.25
C SER A 339 -4.20 -0.31 16.91
N ILE A 340 -3.37 -0.31 15.86
CA ILE A 340 -2.52 -1.46 15.52
C ILE A 340 -1.50 -1.74 16.63
N ALA A 341 -0.86 -0.72 17.18
CA ALA A 341 0.09 -0.91 18.29
C ALA A 341 -0.59 -1.54 19.51
N MET A 342 -1.81 -1.12 19.85
CA MET A 342 -2.59 -1.74 20.91
C MET A 342 -2.98 -3.19 20.57
N ALA A 343 -3.38 -3.47 19.33
CA ALA A 343 -3.74 -4.82 18.90
C ALA A 343 -2.55 -5.78 19.02
N LEU A 344 -1.36 -5.38 18.56
CA LEU A 344 -0.14 -6.20 18.67
C LEU A 344 0.23 -6.48 20.14
N LYS A 345 0.16 -5.47 21.02
CA LYS A 345 0.38 -5.66 22.47
C LYS A 345 -0.64 -6.62 23.07
N THR A 346 -1.90 -6.49 22.68
CA THR A 346 -2.99 -7.33 23.19
C THR A 346 -2.80 -8.79 22.75
N ALA A 347 -2.47 -9.02 21.49
CA ALA A 347 -2.21 -10.36 20.95
C ALA A 347 -1.07 -11.04 21.71
N VAL A 348 0.07 -10.37 21.87
CA VAL A 348 1.23 -10.99 22.53
C VAL A 348 1.01 -11.25 24.02
N ILE A 349 0.34 -10.34 24.73
CA ILE A 349 -0.03 -10.55 26.14
C ILE A 349 -1.03 -11.71 26.29
N SER A 350 -1.85 -11.94 25.27
CA SER A 350 -2.78 -13.08 25.21
C SER A 350 -2.13 -14.42 24.84
N GLY A 351 -0.80 -14.45 24.65
CA GLY A 351 -0.05 -15.67 24.35
C GLY A 351 0.20 -15.94 22.86
N VAL A 352 -0.17 -15.01 21.97
CA VAL A 352 0.08 -15.14 20.52
C VAL A 352 1.55 -14.89 20.20
N ASP A 353 2.16 -15.72 19.35
CA ASP A 353 3.54 -15.51 18.85
C ASP A 353 3.56 -14.41 17.79
N VAL A 354 4.03 -13.22 18.16
CA VAL A 354 4.11 -12.06 17.26
C VAL A 354 5.56 -11.85 16.81
N ARG A 355 5.81 -12.03 15.50
CA ARG A 355 7.14 -11.88 14.89
C ARG A 355 7.10 -10.89 13.74
N ILE A 356 8.01 -9.91 13.76
CA ILE A 356 8.05 -8.84 12.76
C ILE A 356 9.44 -8.75 12.14
N ILE A 357 9.53 -8.92 10.82
CA ILE A 357 10.74 -8.72 10.03
C ILE A 357 10.77 -7.28 9.51
N LEU A 358 11.89 -6.59 9.77
CA LEU A 358 12.19 -5.24 9.34
C LEU A 358 13.55 -5.20 8.61
N PRO A 359 13.80 -4.20 7.77
CA PRO A 359 15.08 -4.05 7.10
C PRO A 359 16.20 -3.66 8.08
N TYR A 360 17.36 -4.32 7.99
CA TYR A 360 18.56 -3.88 8.71
C TYR A 360 19.08 -2.54 8.16
N LYS A 361 19.17 -2.44 6.82
CA LYS A 361 19.51 -1.21 6.09
C LYS A 361 18.23 -0.55 5.58
N ALA A 362 18.01 0.72 5.90
CA ALA A 362 16.89 1.48 5.35
C ALA A 362 17.33 2.36 4.18
N ASP A 363 16.41 2.56 3.23
CA ASP A 363 16.48 3.57 2.18
C ASP A 363 16.32 5.00 2.72
N SER A 364 15.58 5.15 3.83
CA SER A 364 15.35 6.43 4.52
C SER A 364 15.71 6.36 6.01
N ARG A 365 16.72 7.14 6.42
CA ARG A 365 17.18 7.20 7.82
C ARG A 365 16.12 7.76 8.78
N ILE A 366 15.36 8.76 8.34
CA ILE A 366 14.33 9.38 9.20
C ILE A 366 13.18 8.40 9.47
N VAL A 367 12.77 7.63 8.46
CA VAL A 367 11.75 6.58 8.60
C VAL A 367 12.28 5.45 9.47
N GLN A 368 13.57 5.09 9.35
CA GLN A 368 14.21 4.11 10.23
C GLN A 368 14.18 4.54 11.71
N TYR A 369 14.50 5.81 11.99
CA TYR A 369 14.42 6.35 13.35
C TYR A 369 12.98 6.41 13.88
N ALA A 370 12.03 6.80 13.03
CA ALA A 370 10.61 6.79 13.37
C ALA A 370 10.17 5.37 13.72
N SER A 371 10.54 4.37 12.92
CA SER A 371 10.20 2.97 13.18
C SER A 371 10.81 2.44 14.49
N ARG A 372 12.10 2.67 14.72
CA ARG A 372 12.80 2.27 15.96
C ARG A 372 12.15 2.84 17.22
N SER A 373 11.54 4.01 17.12
CA SER A 373 10.88 4.67 18.25
C SER A 373 9.68 3.90 18.82
N TYR A 374 9.10 2.96 18.07
CA TYR A 374 7.97 2.11 18.52
C TYR A 374 8.42 0.75 19.07
N LEU A 375 9.62 0.30 18.71
CA LEU A 375 10.05 -1.07 18.99
C LEU A 375 10.20 -1.34 20.48
N SER A 376 10.76 -0.40 21.25
CA SER A 376 11.03 -0.62 22.68
C SER A 376 9.76 -0.98 23.47
N GLU A 377 8.67 -0.27 23.21
CA GLU A 377 7.37 -0.49 23.87
C GLU A 377 6.78 -1.87 23.51
N LEU A 378 6.86 -2.25 22.23
CA LEU A 378 6.32 -3.51 21.74
C LEU A 378 7.18 -4.71 22.15
N MET A 379 8.50 -4.56 22.17
CA MET A 379 9.43 -5.57 22.65
C MET A 379 9.24 -5.84 24.14
N GLN A 380 9.00 -4.80 24.95
CA GLN A 380 8.67 -4.95 26.37
C GLN A 380 7.36 -5.71 26.59
N ALA A 381 6.38 -5.57 25.69
CA ALA A 381 5.15 -6.37 25.72
C ALA A 381 5.36 -7.82 25.27
N GLY A 382 6.47 -8.12 24.56
CA GLY A 382 6.85 -9.47 24.11
C GLY A 382 6.92 -9.65 22.59
N VAL A 383 6.65 -8.60 21.80
CA VAL A 383 6.75 -8.69 20.33
C VAL A 383 8.20 -8.89 19.91
N ARG A 384 8.46 -9.88 19.05
CA ARG A 384 9.81 -10.22 18.58
C ARG A 384 10.09 -9.55 17.25
N PHE A 385 11.20 -8.82 17.16
CA PHE A 385 11.62 -8.13 15.94
C PHE A 385 12.90 -8.74 15.38
N TYR A 386 12.97 -8.82 14.05
CA TYR A 386 14.07 -9.44 13.31
C TYR A 386 14.54 -8.48 12.23
N LEU A 387 15.84 -8.24 12.15
CA LEU A 387 16.45 -7.36 11.15
C LEU A 387 17.05 -8.17 10.01
N TYR A 388 16.49 -8.02 8.81
CA TYR A 388 16.94 -8.70 7.60
C TYR A 388 18.27 -8.15 7.09
N LYS A 389 19.30 -8.99 7.00
CA LYS A 389 20.69 -8.57 6.71
C LYS A 389 21.16 -8.79 5.28
N LYS A 390 20.52 -9.70 4.51
CA LYS A 390 20.95 -10.03 3.15
C LYS A 390 20.83 -8.86 2.16
N GLY A 391 19.96 -7.89 2.44
CA GLY A 391 19.79 -6.69 1.63
C GLY A 391 18.66 -5.80 2.18
N PHE A 392 17.83 -5.25 1.29
CA PHE A 392 16.64 -4.49 1.66
C PHE A 392 15.38 -5.34 1.49
N ILE A 393 14.65 -5.56 2.59
CA ILE A 393 13.35 -6.24 2.57
C ILE A 393 12.23 -5.20 2.46
N HIS A 394 11.49 -5.28 1.36
CA HIS A 394 10.40 -4.38 1.00
C HIS A 394 9.06 -5.11 0.86
N ALA A 395 9.00 -6.41 1.18
CA ALA A 395 7.75 -7.15 1.22
C ALA A 395 6.75 -6.54 2.24
N LYS A 396 5.46 -6.55 1.91
CA LYS A 396 4.35 -6.17 2.80
C LYS A 396 3.42 -7.37 2.97
N VAL A 397 3.82 -8.26 3.88
CA VAL A 397 3.16 -9.55 4.07
C VAL A 397 2.74 -9.68 5.52
N MET A 398 1.49 -10.05 5.77
CA MET A 398 1.02 -10.43 7.11
C MET A 398 0.35 -11.79 7.06
N LEU A 399 0.68 -12.65 8.02
CA LEU A 399 0.10 -13.97 8.22
C LEU A 399 -0.51 -14.01 9.61
N ILE A 400 -1.74 -14.49 9.69
CA ILE A 400 -2.53 -14.57 10.91
C ILE A 400 -3.02 -16.01 11.01
N ASP A 401 -2.46 -16.77 11.96
CA ASP A 401 -2.73 -18.19 12.15
C ASP A 401 -2.74 -18.99 10.83
N HIS A 402 -3.77 -19.82 10.63
CA HIS A 402 -4.19 -20.38 9.35
C HIS A 402 -5.44 -19.63 8.81
N LEU A 403 -5.75 -18.48 9.40
CA LEU A 403 -6.97 -17.71 9.18
C LEU A 403 -6.87 -16.89 7.89
N MET A 404 -5.79 -16.13 7.73
CA MET A 404 -5.57 -15.33 6.54
C MET A 404 -4.09 -15.00 6.32
N GLY A 405 -3.72 -14.88 5.05
CA GLY A 405 -2.48 -14.25 4.62
C GLY A 405 -2.78 -13.07 3.71
N THR A 406 -2.03 -11.98 3.81
CA THR A 406 -2.19 -10.83 2.92
C THR A 406 -0.86 -10.38 2.35
N VAL A 407 -0.88 -10.07 1.06
CA VAL A 407 0.21 -9.41 0.32
C VAL A 407 -0.39 -8.20 -0.37
N GLY A 408 0.32 -7.07 -0.32
CA GLY A 408 -0.19 -5.86 -0.95
C GLY A 408 0.85 -4.77 -1.08
N THR A 409 0.35 -3.54 -1.18
CA THR A 409 1.17 -2.34 -1.33
C THR A 409 1.32 -1.57 -0.02
N ALA A 410 0.37 -1.76 0.92
CA ALA A 410 0.31 -1.02 2.17
C ALA A 410 1.43 -1.45 3.12
N ASN A 411 2.25 -0.48 3.53
CA ASN A 411 3.18 -0.66 4.64
C ASN A 411 2.43 -0.63 5.98
N MET A 412 3.11 -1.06 7.04
CA MET A 412 2.61 -0.93 8.42
C MET A 412 2.87 0.48 8.98
N ASP A 413 2.40 1.52 8.27
CA ASP A 413 2.59 2.92 8.64
C ASP A 413 1.35 3.80 8.46
N MET A 414 1.36 4.96 9.14
CA MET A 414 0.22 5.89 9.13
C MET A 414 -0.07 6.46 7.75
N ARG A 415 0.92 6.63 6.88
CA ARG A 415 0.71 7.15 5.53
C ARG A 415 0.05 6.14 4.60
N SER A 416 0.43 4.88 4.63
CA SER A 416 -0.28 3.82 3.92
C SER A 416 -1.72 3.70 4.41
N PHE A 417 -1.97 3.82 5.72
CA PHE A 417 -3.34 3.73 6.25
C PHE A 417 -4.22 4.94 5.93
N PHE A 418 -3.66 6.15 5.84
CA PHE A 418 -4.47 7.36 5.84
C PHE A 418 -4.21 8.33 4.68
N SER A 419 -3.16 8.16 3.89
CA SER A 419 -2.79 9.18 2.91
C SER A 419 -2.62 8.59 1.52
N ASN A 420 -2.04 7.40 1.41
CA ASN A 420 -1.86 6.74 0.14
C ASN A 420 -3.13 6.03 -0.32
N PHE A 421 -3.26 5.91 -1.64
CA PHE A 421 -4.11 4.90 -2.24
C PHE A 421 -3.31 3.58 -2.23
N GLU A 422 -3.86 2.56 -1.58
CA GLU A 422 -3.21 1.27 -1.37
C GLU A 422 -4.15 0.15 -1.82
N LEU A 423 -3.60 -1.05 -2.01
CA LEU A 423 -4.33 -2.27 -2.35
C LEU A 423 -3.66 -3.49 -1.72
N ASN A 424 -4.46 -4.36 -1.12
CA ASN A 424 -4.05 -5.63 -0.55
C ASN A 424 -4.91 -6.76 -1.12
N ALA A 425 -4.28 -7.87 -1.48
CA ALA A 425 -4.96 -9.14 -1.65
C ALA A 425 -4.90 -9.91 -0.33
N VAL A 426 -6.02 -10.50 0.05
CA VAL A 426 -6.18 -11.36 1.22
C VAL A 426 -6.54 -12.75 0.73
N MET A 427 -5.78 -13.74 1.17
CA MET A 427 -5.95 -15.13 0.80
C MET A 427 -6.31 -15.93 2.05
N PHE A 428 -7.26 -16.83 1.89
CA PHE A 428 -7.77 -17.68 2.97
C PHE A 428 -7.42 -19.16 2.77
N ASN A 429 -6.87 -19.51 1.60
CA ASN A 429 -6.47 -20.87 1.30
C ASN A 429 -5.18 -21.26 2.05
N GLU A 430 -5.20 -22.42 2.71
CA GLU A 430 -4.12 -22.89 3.57
C GLU A 430 -2.79 -23.11 2.81
N ASP A 431 -2.83 -23.60 1.57
CA ASP A 431 -1.63 -23.88 0.79
C ASP A 431 -0.89 -22.59 0.43
N VAL A 432 -1.64 -21.53 0.10
CA VAL A 432 -1.07 -20.20 -0.17
C VAL A 432 -0.48 -19.60 1.11
N ILE A 433 -1.17 -19.75 2.25
CA ILE A 433 -0.68 -19.29 3.56
C ILE A 433 0.61 -20.02 3.94
N LYS A 434 0.67 -21.35 3.77
CA LYS A 434 1.88 -22.17 4.01
C LYS A 434 3.02 -21.77 3.09
N ARG A 435 2.73 -21.48 1.81
CA ARG A 435 3.74 -21.00 0.84
C ARG A 435 4.37 -19.68 1.30
N LEU A 436 3.56 -18.73 1.76
CA LEU A 436 4.04 -17.44 2.31
C LEU A 436 4.78 -17.61 3.64
N GLU A 437 4.33 -18.54 4.48
CA GLU A 437 5.01 -18.88 5.74
C GLU A 437 6.40 -19.47 5.49
N ALA A 438 6.53 -20.34 4.47
CA ALA A 438 7.83 -20.89 4.08
C ALA A 438 8.80 -19.77 3.64
N ASP A 439 8.32 -18.77 2.89
CA ASP A 439 9.10 -17.58 2.55
C ASP A 439 9.49 -16.78 3.78
N PHE A 440 8.56 -16.55 4.72
CA PHE A 440 8.82 -15.83 5.96
C PHE A 440 9.94 -16.49 6.78
N PHE A 441 9.90 -17.81 6.94
CA PHE A 441 10.95 -18.53 7.66
C PHE A 441 12.27 -18.60 6.88
N GLN A 442 12.24 -18.57 5.56
CA GLN A 442 13.45 -18.45 4.76
C GLN A 442 14.10 -17.07 4.93
N ASP A 443 13.30 -16.00 4.96
CA ASP A 443 13.79 -14.65 5.24
C ASP A 443 14.30 -14.53 6.68
N LEU A 444 13.68 -15.25 7.63
CA LEU A 444 14.10 -15.29 9.04
C LEU A 444 15.52 -15.85 9.23
N LYS A 445 15.97 -16.78 8.37
CA LYS A 445 17.35 -17.33 8.41
C LYS A 445 18.40 -16.27 8.07
N GLU A 446 18.02 -15.26 7.32
CA GLU A 446 18.87 -14.12 6.93
C GLU A 446 18.73 -12.94 7.91
N CYS A 447 18.00 -13.12 9.01
CA CYS A 447 17.74 -12.10 10.01
C CYS A 447 18.61 -12.24 11.27
N GLU A 448 18.79 -11.12 11.96
CA GLU A 448 19.22 -11.08 13.36
C GLU A 448 18.04 -10.68 14.24
N GLU A 449 17.76 -11.45 15.30
CA GLU A 449 16.76 -11.08 16.29
C GLU A 449 17.24 -9.89 17.14
N LEU A 450 16.41 -8.85 17.23
CA LEU A 450 16.66 -7.73 18.14
C LEU A 450 16.38 -8.16 19.58
N LYS A 451 17.41 -8.13 20.42
CA LYS A 451 17.27 -8.38 21.86
C LYS A 451 17.01 -7.08 22.60
N LEU A 452 15.98 -7.07 23.46
CA LEU A 452 15.59 -5.88 24.23
C LEU A 452 16.76 -5.31 25.05
N ALA A 453 17.51 -6.17 25.74
CA ALA A 453 18.65 -5.76 26.57
C ALA A 453 19.78 -5.08 25.77
N GLU A 454 19.94 -5.42 24.49
CA GLU A 454 20.92 -4.77 23.61
C GLU A 454 20.34 -3.48 23.03
N PHE A 455 19.06 -3.52 22.64
CA PHE A 455 18.33 -2.37 22.13
C PHE A 455 18.26 -1.23 23.16
N GLU A 456 18.12 -1.51 24.45
CA GLU A 456 18.07 -0.47 25.47
C GLU A 456 19.42 0.23 25.72
N LYS A 457 20.55 -0.40 25.34
CA LYS A 457 21.92 0.13 25.52
C LYS A 457 22.33 1.19 24.48
N ARG A 458 21.48 1.49 23.49
CA ARG A 458 21.74 2.55 22.49
C ARG A 458 22.03 3.90 23.15
N SER A 459 22.88 4.70 22.50
CA SER A 459 23.32 6.00 23.02
C SER A 459 22.15 6.98 23.19
N ARG A 460 22.31 7.95 24.09
CA ARG A 460 21.31 9.02 24.30
C ARG A 460 21.05 9.84 23.03
N VAL A 461 22.06 9.96 22.16
CA VAL A 461 21.93 10.66 20.88
C VAL A 461 21.00 9.91 19.94
N GLU A 462 21.15 8.58 19.80
CA GLU A 462 20.26 7.77 18.95
C GLU A 462 18.82 7.80 19.49
N LYS A 463 18.63 7.67 20.81
CA LYS A 463 17.31 7.83 21.44
C LYS A 463 16.70 9.21 21.19
N GLY A 464 17.50 10.28 21.22
CA GLY A 464 17.04 11.64 20.91
C GLY A 464 16.54 11.79 19.47
N LYS A 465 17.25 11.20 18.49
CA LYS A 465 16.82 11.18 17.08
C LYS A 465 15.49 10.44 16.90
N GLU A 466 15.31 9.33 17.61
CA GLU A 466 14.07 8.55 17.59
C GLU A 466 12.87 9.32 18.15
N VAL A 467 13.06 10.11 19.22
CA VAL A 467 12.00 10.97 19.77
C VAL A 467 11.56 12.02 18.74
N ILE A 468 12.52 12.71 18.12
CA ILE A 468 12.22 13.71 17.08
C ILE A 468 11.50 13.06 15.90
N ALA A 469 11.99 11.90 15.45
CA ALA A 469 11.37 11.16 14.36
C ALA A 469 9.95 10.69 14.73
N ARG A 470 9.70 10.24 15.97
CA ARG A 470 8.36 9.85 16.45
C ARG A 470 7.37 11.00 16.44
N MET A 471 7.81 12.20 16.80
CA MET A 471 6.97 13.40 16.73
C MET A 471 6.59 13.75 15.28
N LEU A 472 7.44 13.40 14.32
CA LEU A 472 7.21 13.61 12.90
C LEU A 472 6.53 12.42 12.20
N SER A 473 6.44 11.24 12.84
CA SER A 473 5.75 10.03 12.34
C SER A 473 4.39 10.28 11.68
N PRO A 474 3.51 11.17 12.19
CA PRO A 474 2.20 11.41 11.56
C PRO A 474 2.27 12.05 10.17
N LEU A 475 3.45 12.53 9.77
CA LEU A 475 3.74 13.07 8.44
C LEU A 475 4.32 12.02 7.49
N PHE A 476 4.69 10.83 8.00
CA PHE A 476 5.37 9.77 7.27
C PHE A 476 4.49 8.59 6.92
#